data_AF-A0A7K9J7D2-F1
#
_entry.id   AF-A0A7K9J7D2-F1
#
_cell.length_a   1.000
_cell.length_b   1.000
_cell.length_c   1.000
_cell.angle_alpha   90.00
_cell.angle_beta   90.00
_cell.angle_gamma   90.00
#
_symmetry.space_group_name_H-M   'P 1'
#
loop_
_entity.id
_entity.type
_entity.pdbx_description
1 polymer ?
#
loop_
_entity_poly.entity_id
_entity_poly.type
_entity_poly.pdbx_seq_one_letter_code
_entity_poly.pdbx_strand_id
1 'polypeptide(L)'
;MAKDPAKIVLPVPQEYFEWCFANSAPLKSALQNVLGQISYHLPSHKLLQLEKSTSLPIGPKNSCVPLQGLTVFTDGSGKMGKASVTWKDESGWQVLEGHESGSAQLVELRAAAMAFQHFSHVPLNLVTDSAYVADITQCLDCSFLKEVNNAALFLLLKTLWCAIHNRVHPYYILHIRSHTTLPGFIVEGNARADKLANPAWVAPQPNRVAQAKASHDFFHQSACTLQKQFLLTPT
;
A
#
# COMPACT_ATOMS: atom_id res chain seq x y z
N MET A 1 7.79 -15.55 -46.84
CA MET A 1 6.87 -15.44 -45.69
C MET A 1 7.53 -16.12 -44.50
N ALA A 2 7.58 -15.46 -43.35
CA ALA A 2 8.06 -16.11 -42.12
C ALA A 2 7.07 -17.23 -41.76
N LYS A 3 7.59 -18.40 -41.41
CA LYS A 3 6.79 -19.56 -41.01
C LYS A 3 6.58 -19.49 -39.49
N ASP A 4 5.35 -19.66 -39.04
CA ASP A 4 5.06 -19.74 -37.62
C ASP A 4 5.77 -20.93 -36.97
N PRO A 5 6.18 -20.80 -35.70
CA PRO A 5 6.75 -21.92 -34.97
C PRO A 5 5.72 -23.03 -34.82
N ALA A 6 6.14 -24.28 -35.04
CA ALA A 6 5.27 -25.44 -34.83
C ALA A 6 4.86 -25.62 -33.36
N LYS A 7 5.67 -25.10 -32.42
CA LYS A 7 5.46 -25.18 -30.98
C LYS A 7 6.01 -23.95 -30.27
N ILE A 8 5.23 -23.37 -29.36
CA ILE A 8 5.66 -22.34 -28.42
C ILE A 8 5.72 -22.96 -27.03
N VAL A 9 6.86 -22.79 -26.37
CA VAL A 9 7.08 -23.30 -25.01
C VAL A 9 7.06 -22.11 -24.06
N LEU A 10 6.13 -22.12 -23.11
CA LEU A 10 6.01 -21.07 -22.10
C LEU A 10 6.47 -21.59 -20.72
N PRO A 11 7.39 -20.87 -20.04
CA PRO A 11 7.91 -21.26 -18.74
C PRO A 11 6.98 -20.87 -17.59
N VAL A 12 5.68 -21.14 -17.71
CA VAL A 12 4.66 -20.80 -16.71
C VAL A 12 3.66 -21.95 -16.54
N PRO A 13 2.96 -22.05 -15.40
CA PRO A 13 1.81 -22.95 -15.26
C PRO A 13 0.71 -22.63 -16.28
N GLN A 14 -0.04 -23.65 -16.69
CA GLN A 14 -1.12 -23.49 -17.67
C GLN A 14 -2.22 -22.54 -17.14
N GLU A 15 -2.59 -22.69 -15.87
CA GLU A 15 -3.64 -21.90 -15.22
C GLU A 15 -3.29 -20.41 -15.19
N TYR A 16 -2.01 -20.11 -14.94
CA TYR A 16 -1.49 -18.74 -14.97
C TYR A 16 -1.54 -18.14 -16.39
N PHE A 17 -1.18 -18.93 -17.41
CA PHE A 17 -1.27 -18.48 -18.80
C PHE A 17 -2.72 -18.24 -19.21
N GLU A 18 -3.65 -19.14 -18.86
CA GLU A 18 -5.08 -18.98 -19.16
C GLU A 18 -5.65 -17.71 -18.53
N TRP A 19 -5.29 -17.42 -17.28
CA TRP A 19 -5.65 -16.16 -16.63
C TRP A 19 -5.06 -14.95 -17.39
N CYS A 20 -3.77 -14.96 -17.73
CA CYS A 20 -3.14 -13.89 -18.50
C CYS A 20 -3.81 -13.70 -19.85
N PHE A 21 -4.11 -14.80 -20.54
CA PHE A 21 -4.74 -14.81 -21.85
C PHE A 21 -6.16 -14.23 -21.78
N ALA A 22 -6.94 -14.57 -20.76
CA ALA A 22 -8.27 -14.02 -20.55
C ALA A 22 -8.26 -12.49 -20.28
N ASN A 23 -7.23 -12.00 -19.60
CA ASN A 23 -7.16 -10.62 -19.10
C ASN A 23 -6.28 -9.66 -19.94
N SER A 24 -5.52 -10.14 -20.93
CA SER A 24 -4.62 -9.31 -21.73
C SER A 24 -5.03 -9.26 -23.21
N ALA A 25 -5.64 -8.15 -23.63
CA ALA A 25 -5.95 -7.91 -25.04
C ALA A 25 -4.70 -7.93 -25.95
N PRO A 26 -3.54 -7.35 -25.55
CA PRO A 26 -2.31 -7.47 -26.33
C PRO A 26 -1.86 -8.92 -26.52
N LEU A 27 -1.94 -9.75 -25.47
CA LEU A 27 -1.56 -11.16 -25.55
C LEU A 27 -2.49 -11.95 -26.49
N LYS A 28 -3.81 -11.70 -26.40
CA LYS A 28 -4.78 -12.29 -27.33
C LYS A 28 -4.46 -11.92 -28.77
N SER A 29 -4.17 -10.65 -29.03
CA SER A 29 -3.82 -10.17 -30.37
C SER A 29 -2.51 -10.77 -30.89
N ALA A 30 -1.51 -10.91 -30.03
CA ALA A 30 -0.21 -11.48 -30.40
C ALA A 30 -0.30 -12.97 -30.79
N LEU A 31 -1.24 -13.72 -30.20
CA LEU A 31 -1.40 -15.16 -30.41
C LEU A 31 -2.53 -15.54 -31.36
N GLN A 32 -3.32 -14.57 -31.85
CA GLN A 32 -4.55 -14.81 -32.62
C GLN A 32 -4.36 -15.69 -33.86
N ASN A 33 -3.20 -15.63 -34.51
CA ASN A 33 -2.90 -16.36 -35.75
C ASN A 33 -1.89 -17.50 -35.55
N VAL A 34 -1.50 -17.82 -34.32
CA VAL A 34 -0.56 -18.90 -34.06
C VAL A 34 -1.25 -20.24 -34.28
N LEU A 35 -0.84 -20.97 -35.33
CA LEU A 35 -1.34 -22.31 -35.66
C LEU A 35 -0.59 -23.44 -34.93
N GLY A 36 0.53 -23.12 -34.27
CA GLY A 36 1.35 -24.07 -33.52
C GLY A 36 0.78 -24.45 -32.15
N GLN A 37 1.32 -25.52 -31.55
CA GLN A 37 0.92 -25.94 -30.21
C GLN A 37 1.58 -25.08 -29.13
N ILE A 38 0.82 -24.62 -28.14
CA ILE A 38 1.36 -24.02 -26.92
C ILE A 38 1.55 -25.13 -25.87
N SER A 39 2.74 -25.20 -25.28
CA SER A 39 3.02 -26.12 -24.17
C SER A 39 3.57 -25.36 -22.97
N TYR A 40 3.20 -25.83 -21.79
CA TYR A 40 3.51 -25.21 -20.50
C TYR A 40 4.47 -26.11 -19.74
N HIS A 41 5.70 -25.66 -19.50
CA HIS A 41 6.60 -26.35 -18.58
C HIS A 41 7.60 -25.39 -17.97
N LEU A 42 7.76 -25.45 -16.65
CA LEU A 42 8.81 -24.70 -15.97
C LEU A 42 10.19 -25.23 -16.42
N PRO A 43 11.16 -24.35 -16.70
CA PRO A 43 12.53 -24.74 -16.94
C PRO A 43 13.08 -25.58 -15.79
N SER A 44 13.98 -26.53 -16.09
CA SER A 44 14.71 -27.35 -15.10
C SER A 44 15.76 -26.54 -14.31
N HIS A 45 15.44 -25.30 -13.95
CA HIS A 45 16.32 -24.43 -13.19
C HIS A 45 16.04 -24.58 -11.69
N LYS A 46 17.10 -24.70 -10.87
CA LYS A 46 16.97 -24.94 -9.41
C LYS A 46 16.10 -23.89 -8.70
N LEU A 47 16.14 -22.62 -9.14
CA LEU A 47 15.30 -21.56 -8.57
C LEU A 47 13.80 -21.78 -8.82
N LEU A 48 13.42 -22.28 -10.00
CA LEU A 48 12.03 -22.57 -10.36
C LEU A 48 11.55 -23.92 -9.83
N GLN A 49 12.48 -24.80 -9.44
CA GLN A 49 12.16 -26.02 -8.70
C GLN A 49 11.90 -25.75 -7.22
N LEU A 50 12.44 -24.65 -6.67
CA LEU A 50 12.11 -24.17 -5.32
C LEU A 50 10.64 -23.70 -5.23
N GLU A 51 10.05 -23.23 -6.34
CA GLU A 51 8.64 -22.85 -6.46
C GLU A 51 7.65 -24.02 -6.35
N LYS A 52 8.09 -25.29 -6.37
CA LYS A 52 7.17 -26.40 -6.03
C LYS A 52 6.58 -26.25 -4.63
N SER A 53 7.21 -25.47 -3.76
CA SER A 53 6.75 -25.10 -2.42
C SER A 53 6.04 -23.74 -2.35
N THR A 54 6.04 -22.94 -3.43
CA THR A 54 5.49 -21.57 -3.47
C THR A 54 4.60 -21.47 -4.70
N SER A 55 3.30 -21.74 -4.54
CA SER A 55 2.33 -21.64 -5.63
C SER A 55 2.34 -20.22 -6.19
N LEU A 56 2.71 -20.04 -7.46
CA LEU A 56 2.53 -18.77 -8.16
C LEU A 56 1.04 -18.41 -8.11
N PRO A 57 0.68 -17.21 -7.64
CA PRO A 57 -0.72 -16.79 -7.63
C PRO A 57 -1.23 -16.74 -9.08
N ILE A 58 -2.42 -17.30 -9.31
CA ILE A 58 -3.06 -17.40 -10.63
C ILE A 58 -3.29 -16.02 -11.27
N GLY A 59 -3.40 -14.98 -10.44
CA GLY A 59 -3.43 -13.58 -10.87
C GLY A 59 -3.11 -12.61 -9.71
N PRO A 60 -3.00 -11.32 -10.01
CA PRO A 60 -2.82 -10.27 -9.01
C PRO A 60 -3.98 -10.26 -8.02
N LYS A 61 -3.65 -10.08 -6.75
CA LYS A 61 -4.57 -9.77 -5.65
C LYS A 61 -4.83 -8.26 -5.56
N ASN A 62 -3.97 -7.43 -6.15
CA ASN A 62 -4.24 -6.02 -6.27
C ASN A 62 -5.36 -5.75 -7.30
N SER A 63 -6.41 -5.07 -6.86
CA SER A 63 -7.48 -4.59 -7.70
C SER A 63 -7.13 -3.22 -8.28
N CYS A 64 -7.58 -2.93 -9.50
CA CYS A 64 -7.50 -1.60 -10.10
C CYS A 64 -8.72 -0.73 -9.77
N VAL A 65 -9.74 -1.30 -9.15
CA VAL A 65 -10.99 -0.61 -8.75
C VAL A 65 -11.29 -0.83 -7.28
N PRO A 66 -11.99 0.11 -6.62
CA PRO A 66 -12.43 -0.06 -5.24
C PRO A 66 -13.23 -1.36 -5.06
N LEU A 67 -12.98 -2.05 -3.96
CA LEU A 67 -13.66 -3.29 -3.60
C LEU A 67 -14.93 -3.00 -2.80
N GLN A 68 -15.93 -3.87 -2.95
CA GLN A 68 -17.05 -3.95 -2.00
C GLN A 68 -16.55 -4.64 -0.72
N GLY A 69 -15.91 -3.88 0.17
CA GLY A 69 -15.22 -4.41 1.35
C GLY A 69 -14.85 -3.33 2.35
N LEU A 70 -14.01 -3.70 3.32
CA LEU A 70 -13.59 -2.81 4.39
C LEU A 70 -12.68 -1.71 3.86
N THR A 71 -12.95 -0.47 4.22
CA THR A 71 -12.06 0.66 3.93
C THR A 71 -11.32 1.08 5.19
N VAL A 72 -10.00 1.09 5.09
CA VAL A 72 -9.06 1.35 6.18
C VAL A 72 -8.16 2.51 5.79
N PHE A 73 -7.91 3.40 6.74
CA PHE A 73 -7.06 4.57 6.58
C PHE A 73 -5.78 4.38 7.40
N THR A 74 -4.65 4.73 6.82
CA THR A 74 -3.34 4.63 7.48
C THR A 74 -2.56 5.93 7.39
N ASP A 75 -1.90 6.28 8.49
CA ASP A 75 -0.96 7.41 8.58
C ASP A 75 0.16 7.09 9.59
N GLY A 76 1.33 7.69 9.39
CA GLY A 76 2.55 7.44 10.14
C GLY A 76 3.33 8.72 10.51
N SER A 77 3.43 8.99 11.80
CA SER A 77 4.25 10.11 12.29
C SER A 77 5.70 9.70 12.48
N GLY A 78 6.57 10.09 11.53
CA GLY A 78 8.02 9.91 11.67
C GLY A 78 8.61 10.56 12.92
N LYS A 79 8.08 11.71 13.33
CA LYS A 79 8.54 12.43 14.53
C LYS A 79 8.19 11.71 15.84
N MET A 80 7.01 11.09 15.89
CA MET A 80 6.53 10.38 17.09
C MET A 80 6.80 8.87 17.03
N GLY A 81 7.27 8.35 15.89
CA GLY A 81 7.38 6.92 15.62
C GLY A 81 6.03 6.20 15.64
N LYS A 82 4.90 6.91 15.48
CA LYS A 82 3.56 6.37 15.71
C LYS A 82 2.87 6.03 14.40
N ALA A 83 2.59 4.74 14.20
CA ALA A 83 1.82 4.21 13.09
C ALA A 83 0.36 4.04 13.51
N SER A 84 -0.57 4.49 12.67
CA SER A 84 -2.00 4.47 12.96
C SER A 84 -2.79 3.83 11.83
N VAL A 85 -3.79 3.04 12.22
CA VAL A 85 -4.73 2.39 11.31
C VAL A 85 -6.12 2.67 11.88
N THR A 86 -7.03 3.22 11.08
CA THR A 86 -8.41 3.48 11.51
C THR A 86 -9.41 3.05 10.44
N TRP A 87 -10.55 2.57 10.89
CA TRP A 87 -11.65 2.12 10.02
C TRP A 87 -12.97 2.35 10.74
N LYS A 88 -14.07 2.23 9.99
CA LYS A 88 -15.42 2.37 10.53
C LYS A 88 -16.17 1.06 10.39
N ASP A 89 -16.71 0.56 11.49
CA ASP A 89 -17.62 -0.59 11.55
C ASP A 89 -18.98 -0.18 12.13
N GLU A 90 -19.85 -1.16 12.41
CA GLU A 90 -21.18 -0.94 13.00
C GLU A 90 -21.13 -0.26 14.38
N SER A 91 -20.03 -0.43 15.12
CA SER A 91 -19.81 0.18 16.44
C SER A 91 -19.20 1.58 16.35
N GLY A 92 -18.85 2.04 15.15
CA GLY A 92 -18.28 3.36 14.90
C GLY A 92 -16.82 3.29 14.45
N TRP A 93 -16.05 4.32 14.80
CA TRP A 93 -14.64 4.42 14.40
C TRP A 93 -13.76 3.62 15.35
N GLN A 94 -12.97 2.72 14.77
CA GLN A 94 -11.99 1.90 15.47
C GLN A 94 -10.57 2.39 15.20
N VAL A 95 -9.64 1.97 16.05
CA VAL A 95 -8.22 2.30 15.93
C VAL A 95 -7.35 1.11 16.24
N LEU A 96 -6.26 0.99 15.49
CA LEU A 96 -5.14 0.12 15.77
C LEU A 96 -3.86 0.96 15.69
N GLU A 97 -3.10 1.00 16.77
CA GLU A 97 -1.88 1.79 16.87
C GLU A 97 -0.65 0.87 16.95
N GLY A 98 0.46 1.37 16.41
CA GLY A 98 1.74 0.70 16.44
C GLY A 98 2.86 1.71 16.55
N HIS A 99 4.06 1.19 16.80
CA HIS A 99 5.25 2.00 16.90
C HIS A 99 6.31 1.48 15.94
N GLU A 100 7.04 2.41 15.34
CA GLU A 100 8.22 2.15 14.53
C GLU A 100 9.19 3.33 14.68
N SER A 101 10.46 3.04 14.82
CA SER A 101 11.50 4.06 14.92
C SER A 101 12.09 4.35 13.53
N GLY A 102 12.44 5.61 13.28
CA GLY A 102 13.18 6.01 12.08
C GLY A 102 12.43 7.03 11.25
N SER A 103 12.51 6.91 9.93
CA SER A 103 11.92 7.88 9.01
C SER A 103 10.41 7.77 8.95
N ALA A 104 9.73 8.85 8.54
CA ALA A 104 8.29 8.82 8.28
C ALA A 104 7.90 7.65 7.36
N GLN A 105 8.69 7.37 6.32
CA GLN A 105 8.46 6.22 5.43
C GLN A 105 8.40 4.86 6.13
N LEU A 106 9.23 4.64 7.16
CA LEU A 106 9.18 3.40 7.95
C LEU A 106 7.91 3.32 8.78
N VAL A 107 7.50 4.44 9.39
CA VAL A 107 6.27 4.51 10.20
C VAL A 107 5.02 4.32 9.33
N GLU A 108 4.99 4.92 8.15
CA GLU A 108 3.94 4.71 7.14
C GLU A 108 3.87 3.24 6.68
N LEU A 109 5.03 2.65 6.36
CA LEU A 109 5.11 1.22 6.02
C LEU A 109 4.62 0.34 7.15
N ARG A 110 4.93 0.70 8.40
CA ARG A 110 4.45 -0.03 9.59
C ARG A 110 2.93 0.02 9.66
N ALA A 111 2.30 1.17 9.43
CA ALA A 111 0.84 1.32 9.42
C ALA A 111 0.21 0.44 8.33
N ALA A 112 0.76 0.44 7.12
CA ALA A 112 0.31 -0.44 6.03
C ALA A 112 0.46 -1.92 6.39
N ALA A 113 1.63 -2.34 6.89
CA ALA A 113 1.87 -3.72 7.30
C ALA A 113 0.86 -4.17 8.37
N MET A 114 0.58 -3.32 9.36
CA MET A 114 -0.44 -3.58 10.38
C MET A 114 -1.83 -3.79 9.78
N ALA A 115 -2.26 -2.91 8.86
CA ALA A 115 -3.55 -3.04 8.19
C ALA A 115 -3.66 -4.37 7.42
N PHE A 116 -2.63 -4.70 6.65
CA PHE A 116 -2.59 -5.94 5.87
C PHE A 116 -2.58 -7.21 6.73
N GLN A 117 -1.89 -7.18 7.87
CA GLN A 117 -1.86 -8.28 8.83
C GLN A 117 -3.20 -8.45 9.56
N HIS A 118 -3.80 -7.34 10.01
CA HIS A 118 -5.03 -7.37 10.80
C HIS A 118 -6.25 -7.77 9.96
N PHE A 119 -6.33 -7.31 8.71
CA PHE A 119 -7.45 -7.56 7.81
C PHE A 119 -7.15 -8.62 6.75
N SER A 120 -6.35 -9.64 7.08
CA SER A 120 -5.86 -10.68 6.15
C SER A 120 -6.96 -11.53 5.50
N HIS A 121 -8.12 -11.65 6.17
CA HIS A 121 -9.23 -12.54 5.77
C HIS A 121 -10.44 -11.81 5.18
N VAL A 122 -10.31 -10.54 4.77
CA VAL A 122 -11.42 -9.77 4.15
C VAL A 122 -10.93 -8.96 2.95
N PRO A 123 -11.80 -8.63 1.96
CA PRO A 123 -11.47 -7.65 0.93
C PRO A 123 -11.14 -6.28 1.55
N LEU A 124 -10.01 -5.69 1.17
CA LEU A 124 -9.44 -4.51 1.83
C LEU A 124 -9.24 -3.34 0.85
N ASN A 125 -9.82 -2.18 1.14
CA ASN A 125 -9.45 -0.91 0.52
C ASN A 125 -8.53 -0.15 1.49
N LEU A 126 -7.23 -0.09 1.20
CA LEU A 126 -6.29 0.71 1.96
C LEU A 126 -6.24 2.13 1.39
N VAL A 127 -6.48 3.13 2.23
CA VAL A 127 -6.37 4.54 1.91
C VAL A 127 -5.17 5.10 2.67
N THR A 128 -4.25 5.73 1.94
CA THR A 128 -3.05 6.35 2.51
C THR A 128 -2.73 7.63 1.76
N ASP A 129 -2.15 8.60 2.46
CA ASP A 129 -1.61 9.82 1.85
C ASP A 129 -0.10 9.73 1.56
N SER A 130 0.51 8.60 1.91
CA SER A 130 1.89 8.27 1.58
C SER A 130 1.97 7.65 0.18
N ALA A 131 2.39 8.46 -0.80
CA ALA A 131 2.70 7.98 -2.15
C ALA A 131 3.68 6.80 -2.12
N TYR A 132 4.65 6.82 -1.20
CA TYR A 132 5.62 5.75 -1.03
C TYR A 132 4.95 4.41 -0.67
N VAL A 133 4.04 4.41 0.31
CA VAL A 133 3.27 3.22 0.68
C VAL A 133 2.37 2.78 -0.46
N ALA A 134 1.70 3.72 -1.12
CA ALA A 134 0.80 3.40 -2.21
C ALA A 134 1.53 2.68 -3.36
N ASP A 135 2.66 3.22 -3.79
CA ASP A 135 3.45 2.69 -4.90
C ASP A 135 4.09 1.34 -4.55
N ILE A 136 4.73 1.23 -3.38
CA ILE A 136 5.42 -0.01 -3.00
C ILE A 136 4.44 -1.16 -2.80
N THR A 137 3.27 -0.90 -2.20
CA THR A 137 2.26 -1.94 -1.95
C THR A 137 1.73 -2.52 -3.25
N GLN A 138 1.54 -1.69 -4.29
CA GLN A 138 1.16 -2.16 -5.62
C GLN A 138 2.23 -3.03 -6.29
N CYS A 139 3.51 -2.76 -6.02
CA CYS A 139 4.63 -3.53 -6.59
C CYS A 139 4.85 -4.88 -5.90
N LEU A 140 4.52 -5.00 -4.61
CA LEU A 140 4.87 -6.17 -3.80
C LEU A 140 4.11 -7.45 -4.19
N ASP A 141 2.94 -7.35 -4.83
CA ASP A 141 2.14 -8.52 -5.22
C ASP A 141 2.81 -9.39 -6.29
N CYS A 142 3.57 -8.76 -7.19
CA CYS A 142 4.18 -9.41 -8.35
C CYS A 142 5.71 -9.29 -8.36
N SER A 143 6.33 -9.12 -7.19
CA SER A 143 7.79 -8.96 -7.07
C SER A 143 8.43 -9.92 -6.08
N PHE A 144 9.71 -10.21 -6.29
CA PHE A 144 10.57 -10.86 -5.31
C PHE A 144 11.30 -9.79 -4.50
N LEU A 145 11.30 -9.96 -3.17
CA LEU A 145 11.98 -9.04 -2.28
C LEU A 145 13.45 -9.45 -2.11
N LYS A 146 14.36 -8.56 -2.52
CA LYS A 146 15.79 -8.69 -2.24
C LYS A 146 16.14 -8.04 -0.91
N GLU A 147 17.04 -8.66 -0.15
CA GLU A 147 17.60 -8.05 1.06
C GLU A 147 18.35 -6.75 0.76
N VAL A 148 18.17 -5.78 1.65
CA VAL A 148 18.79 -4.45 1.57
C VAL A 148 19.51 -4.13 2.87
N ASN A 149 20.51 -3.26 2.80
CA ASN A 149 21.37 -2.91 3.95
C ASN A 149 20.62 -2.23 5.11
N ASN A 150 19.45 -1.63 4.85
CA ASN A 150 18.60 -1.08 5.88
C ASN A 150 17.72 -2.20 6.47
N ALA A 151 18.14 -2.76 7.61
CA ALA A 151 17.46 -3.89 8.25
C ALA A 151 16.02 -3.58 8.67
N ALA A 152 15.75 -2.37 9.19
CA ALA A 152 14.40 -1.97 9.59
C ALA A 152 13.45 -1.88 8.39
N LEU A 153 13.93 -1.25 7.30
CA LEU A 153 13.19 -1.19 6.04
C LEU A 153 12.94 -2.59 5.47
N PHE A 154 13.97 -3.41 5.40
CA PHE A 154 13.86 -4.77 4.87
C PHE A 154 12.86 -5.60 5.67
N LEU A 155 12.89 -5.51 7.00
CA LEU A 155 11.96 -6.22 7.85
C LEU A 155 10.51 -5.81 7.56
N LEU A 156 10.22 -4.51 7.49
CA LEU A 156 8.88 -4.01 7.19
C LEU A 156 8.40 -4.39 5.79
N LEU A 157 9.26 -4.26 4.78
CA LEU A 157 8.96 -4.69 3.41
C LEU A 157 8.68 -6.19 3.37
N LYS A 158 9.47 -7.01 4.08
CA LYS A 158 9.27 -8.45 4.17
C LYS A 158 7.95 -8.77 4.89
N THR A 159 7.64 -8.07 5.97
CA THR A 159 6.37 -8.23 6.68
C THR A 159 5.17 -7.91 5.79
N LEU A 160 5.20 -6.77 5.10
CA LEU A 160 4.13 -6.37 4.19
C LEU A 160 4.01 -7.35 3.00
N TRP A 161 5.15 -7.74 2.40
CA TRP A 161 5.21 -8.73 1.33
C TRP A 161 4.60 -10.06 1.75
N CYS A 162 4.98 -10.61 2.90
CA CYS A 162 4.39 -11.84 3.43
C CYS A 162 2.89 -11.69 3.69
N ALA A 163 2.45 -10.54 4.21
CA ALA A 163 1.03 -10.30 4.46
C ALA A 163 0.24 -10.28 3.14
N ILE A 164 0.72 -9.59 2.10
CA ILE A 164 0.11 -9.58 0.75
C ILE A 164 0.08 -11.00 0.16
N HIS A 165 1.20 -11.72 0.23
CA HIS A 165 1.31 -13.04 -0.38
C HIS A 165 0.46 -14.11 0.32
N ASN A 166 0.18 -13.95 1.62
CA ASN A 166 -0.68 -14.87 2.38
C ASN A 166 -2.18 -14.53 2.30
N ARG A 167 -2.56 -13.38 1.72
CA ARG A 167 -3.98 -13.01 1.58
C ARG A 167 -4.70 -13.91 0.60
N VAL A 168 -5.94 -14.26 0.95
CA VAL A 168 -6.87 -14.95 0.04
C VAL A 168 -7.76 -13.93 -0.69
N HIS A 169 -8.11 -12.83 -0.03
CA HIS A 169 -8.98 -11.79 -0.58
C HIS A 169 -8.19 -10.67 -1.27
N PRO A 170 -8.76 -10.07 -2.33
CA PRO A 170 -8.12 -8.97 -3.03
C PRO A 170 -7.97 -7.75 -2.13
N TYR A 171 -7.16 -6.80 -2.57
CA TYR A 171 -7.03 -5.50 -1.95
C TYR A 171 -6.96 -4.39 -3.00
N TYR A 172 -7.37 -3.19 -2.65
CA TYR A 172 -7.28 -1.98 -3.47
C TYR A 172 -6.51 -0.92 -2.69
N ILE A 173 -5.65 -0.18 -3.38
CA ILE A 173 -4.86 0.90 -2.80
C ILE A 173 -5.31 2.22 -3.39
N LEU A 174 -5.75 3.12 -2.52
CA LEU A 174 -6.09 4.49 -2.87
C LEU A 174 -5.08 5.43 -2.23
N HIS A 175 -4.27 6.07 -3.08
CA HIS A 175 -3.47 7.21 -2.65
C HIS A 175 -4.34 8.48 -2.67
N ILE A 176 -4.31 9.24 -1.57
CA ILE A 176 -4.95 10.55 -1.46
C ILE A 176 -3.93 11.62 -1.11
N ARG A 177 -4.28 12.89 -1.30
CA ARG A 177 -3.44 13.99 -0.81
C ARG A 177 -3.82 14.32 0.62
N SER A 178 -2.84 14.46 1.52
CA SER A 178 -3.02 14.72 2.97
C SER A 178 -3.95 15.90 3.32
N HIS A 179 -4.12 16.86 2.41
CA HIS A 179 -4.83 18.11 2.67
C HIS A 179 -5.91 18.43 1.62
N THR A 180 -6.68 17.43 1.22
CA THR A 180 -7.90 17.65 0.42
C THR A 180 -8.98 18.36 1.25
N THR A 181 -9.62 19.38 0.65
CA THR A 181 -10.73 20.14 1.26
C THR A 181 -12.11 19.59 0.90
N LEU A 182 -12.16 18.49 0.15
CA LEU A 182 -13.42 17.88 -0.26
C LEU A 182 -14.09 17.17 0.94
N PRO A 183 -15.39 17.37 1.18
CA PRO A 183 -16.08 16.62 2.22
C PRO A 183 -16.26 15.15 1.79
N GLY A 184 -16.29 14.24 2.76
CA GLY A 184 -16.66 12.85 2.51
C GLY A 184 -15.96 11.86 3.44
N PHE A 185 -16.40 10.60 3.33
CA PHE A 185 -15.89 9.50 4.14
C PHE A 185 -14.37 9.33 4.05
N ILE A 186 -13.81 9.52 2.86
CA ILE A 186 -12.37 9.40 2.62
C ILE A 186 -11.58 10.47 3.39
N VAL A 187 -12.07 11.71 3.39
CA VAL A 187 -11.40 12.83 4.06
C VAL A 187 -11.60 12.78 5.56
N GLU A 188 -12.77 12.35 6.04
CA GLU A 188 -13.00 12.09 7.47
C GLU A 188 -12.04 11.02 7.99
N GLY A 189 -11.90 9.90 7.27
CA GLY A 189 -11.02 8.80 7.65
C GLY A 189 -9.54 9.20 7.67
N ASN A 190 -9.07 9.91 6.65
CA ASN A 190 -7.69 10.41 6.62
C ASN A 190 -7.42 11.34 7.80
N ALA A 191 -8.29 12.35 8.01
CA ALA A 191 -8.12 13.29 9.10
C ALA A 191 -8.13 12.62 10.49
N ARG A 192 -8.76 11.45 10.62
CA ARG A 192 -8.70 10.64 11.85
C ARG A 192 -7.36 9.92 11.98
N ALA A 193 -6.86 9.30 10.92
CA ALA A 193 -5.53 8.69 10.91
C ALA A 193 -4.46 9.74 11.27
N ASP A 194 -4.49 10.91 10.62
CA ASP A 194 -3.57 12.03 10.86
C ASP A 194 -3.53 12.46 12.33
N LYS A 195 -4.70 12.59 12.95
CA LYS A 195 -4.85 12.95 14.36
C LYS A 195 -4.32 11.88 15.30
N LEU A 196 -4.48 10.61 14.94
CA LEU A 196 -4.00 9.48 15.75
C LEU A 196 -2.49 9.36 15.69
N ALA A 197 -1.88 9.58 14.53
CA ALA A 197 -0.43 9.61 14.37
C ALA A 197 0.19 10.83 15.08
N ASN A 198 -0.52 11.96 15.11
CA ASN A 198 -0.04 13.24 15.65
C ASN A 198 -0.95 13.85 16.74
N PRO A 199 -1.14 13.19 17.90
CA PRO A 199 -2.09 13.61 18.94
C PRO A 199 -1.70 14.94 19.62
N ALA A 200 -0.43 15.35 19.53
CA ALA A 200 0.07 16.62 20.09
C ALA A 200 -0.64 17.86 19.50
N TRP A 201 -1.27 17.72 18.33
CA TRP A 201 -2.08 18.76 17.68
C TRP A 201 -3.51 18.87 18.20
N VAL A 202 -4.00 17.85 18.91
CA VAL A 202 -5.41 17.71 19.30
C VAL A 202 -5.63 18.03 20.78
N ALA A 203 -4.57 18.03 21.60
CA ALA A 203 -4.65 18.49 22.97
C ALA A 203 -4.97 20.00 23.01
N PRO A 204 -5.80 20.49 23.95
CA PRO A 204 -6.02 21.92 24.15
C PRO A 204 -4.70 22.59 24.59
N GLN A 205 -3.94 23.06 23.60
CA GLN A 205 -2.73 23.84 23.80
C GLN A 205 -3.15 25.25 24.26
N PRO A 206 -2.70 25.73 25.43
CA PRO A 206 -3.30 26.89 26.11
C PRO A 206 -3.01 28.26 25.45
N ASN A 207 -2.32 28.31 24.29
CA ASN A 207 -1.94 29.57 23.63
C ASN A 207 -1.75 29.39 22.11
N ARG A 208 -2.28 30.31 21.29
CA ARG A 208 -2.09 30.35 19.81
C ARG A 208 -0.63 30.42 19.37
N VAL A 209 0.24 31.08 20.14
CA VAL A 209 1.68 31.13 19.92
C VAL A 209 2.33 29.77 20.20
N ALA A 210 1.86 29.04 21.22
CA ALA A 210 2.34 27.69 21.50
C ALA A 210 1.91 26.71 20.39
N GLN A 211 0.69 26.87 19.87
CA GLN A 211 0.21 26.12 18.70
C GLN A 211 1.02 26.46 17.44
N ALA A 212 1.34 27.74 17.21
CA ALA A 212 2.17 28.15 16.08
C ALA A 212 3.62 27.64 16.18
N LYS A 213 4.20 27.61 17.39
CA LYS A 213 5.53 27.00 17.62
C LYS A 213 5.50 25.50 17.36
N ALA A 214 4.51 24.78 17.91
CA ALA A 214 4.33 23.35 17.64
C ALA A 214 4.13 23.07 16.13
N SER A 215 3.39 23.94 15.44
CA SER A 215 3.17 23.91 13.99
C SER A 215 4.45 24.14 13.20
N HIS A 216 5.25 25.12 13.59
CA HIS A 216 6.56 25.38 13.01
C HIS A 216 7.51 24.20 13.20
N ASP A 217 7.61 23.67 14.41
CA ASP A 217 8.52 22.58 14.76
C ASP A 217 8.12 21.25 14.10
N PHE A 218 6.88 21.15 13.62
CA PHE A 218 6.33 19.94 13.00
C PHE A 218 6.33 20.02 11.47
N PHE A 219 5.84 21.12 10.90
CA PHE A 219 5.68 21.29 9.46
C PHE A 219 6.75 22.19 8.81
N HIS A 220 7.67 22.76 9.61
CA HIS A 220 8.65 23.75 9.17
C HIS A 220 8.03 24.92 8.40
N GLN A 221 6.83 25.33 8.81
CA GLN A 221 6.07 26.40 8.18
C GLN A 221 6.74 27.76 8.35
N SER A 222 6.65 28.60 7.32
CA SER A 222 7.14 29.98 7.40
C SER A 222 6.39 30.79 8.46
N ALA A 223 7.04 31.82 9.01
CA ALA A 223 6.42 32.75 9.95
C ALA A 223 5.16 33.41 9.37
N CYS A 224 5.14 33.72 8.07
CA CYS A 224 3.98 34.28 7.38
C CYS A 224 2.79 33.29 7.35
N THR A 225 3.06 32.01 7.07
CA THR A 225 2.04 30.94 7.10
C THR A 225 1.45 30.80 8.50
N LEU A 226 2.30 30.77 9.52
CA LEU A 226 1.90 30.63 10.92
C LEU A 226 1.10 31.84 11.41
N GLN A 227 1.50 33.04 11.00
CA GLN A 227 0.79 34.27 11.34
C GLN A 227 -0.65 34.25 10.83
N LYS A 228 -0.86 33.82 9.59
CA LYS A 228 -2.18 33.68 8.98
C LYS A 228 -2.98 32.55 9.62
N GLN A 229 -2.35 31.38 9.82
CA GLN A 229 -3.01 30.18 10.33
C GLN A 229 -3.47 30.34 11.78
N PHE A 230 -2.68 31.00 12.63
CA PHE A 230 -2.97 31.17 14.05
C PHE A 230 -3.42 32.59 14.43
N LEU A 231 -3.68 33.46 13.45
CA LEU A 231 -4.10 34.84 13.64
C LEU A 231 -3.19 35.59 14.63
N LEU A 232 -1.88 35.49 14.44
CA LEU A 232 -0.88 36.12 15.30
C LEU A 232 -0.65 37.56 14.87
N THR A 233 -0.47 38.47 15.83
CA THR A 233 -0.03 39.84 15.54
C THR A 233 1.45 39.86 15.16
N PRO A 234 1.86 40.63 14.14
CA PRO A 234 3.28 40.88 13.89
C PRO A 234 3.87 41.59 15.12
N THR A 235 5.00 41.09 15.60
CA THR A 235 5.87 41.79 16.55
C THR A 235 6.79 42.74 15.82
#